data_AF-A0A7C4R7Q1-F1
#
_entry.id   AF-A0A7C4R7Q1-F1
#
_cell.length_a   1.000
_cell.length_b   1.000
_cell.length_c   1.000
_cell.angle_alpha   90.00
_cell.angle_beta   90.00
_cell.angle_gamma   90.00
#
_symmetry.space_group_name_H-M   'P 1'
#
loop_
_entity.id
_entity.type
_entity.pdbx_description
1 polymer ?
#
loop_
_entity_poly.entity_id
_entity_poly.type
_entity_poly.pdbx_seq_one_letter_code
_entity_poly.pdbx_strand_id
1 'polypeptide(L)'
;MNHRERFFKALELKEPDYVPITDLALDPPIVDAVLGRKVSSTVLTMAGGSDSWYSSINYRLSLVEACKKLDFDAASALSDYSLTTKDYRPKYIDSKRYVDHWGRIMQTSEEAKSTYFVGGTINSPEDLEVYEPPNPFHPDIIEMVDTIMKNVKGQDIVTMGQVHSGWHMAFQVRGGIDKISIDFYRNPMFARKLIDKIAKACQGFAKVMAE
;
A
#
# COMPACT_ATOMS: atom_id res chain seq x y z
N MET A 1 10.89 -3.86 28.63
CA MET A 1 9.52 -3.84 28.05
C MET A 1 9.56 -4.70 26.80
N ASN A 2 8.50 -5.43 26.46
CA ASN A 2 8.48 -6.08 25.15
C ASN A 2 8.19 -5.05 24.03
N HIS A 3 8.43 -5.41 22.77
CA HIS A 3 8.30 -4.48 21.64
C HIS A 3 6.89 -3.88 21.57
N ARG A 4 5.87 -4.71 21.79
CA ARG A 4 4.47 -4.29 21.74
C ARG A 4 4.14 -3.28 22.83
N GLU A 5 4.48 -3.61 24.08
CA GLU A 5 4.29 -2.74 25.24
C GLU A 5 4.96 -1.39 25.05
N ARG A 6 6.20 -1.39 24.51
CA ARG A 6 6.96 -0.16 24.23
C ARG A 6 6.24 0.73 23.22
N PHE A 7 5.84 0.14 22.10
CA PHE A 7 5.18 0.87 21.03
C PHE A 7 3.84 1.45 21.50
N PHE A 8 3.00 0.64 22.17
CA PHE A 8 1.70 1.11 22.65
C PHE A 8 1.82 2.13 23.78
N LYS A 9 2.80 2.02 24.69
CA LYS A 9 3.05 3.07 25.68
C LYS A 9 3.34 4.42 25.02
N ALA A 10 4.22 4.44 24.02
CA ALA A 10 4.54 5.67 23.29
C ALA A 10 3.30 6.23 22.57
N LEU A 11 2.51 5.37 21.92
CA LEU A 11 1.27 5.74 21.24
C LEU A 11 0.21 6.34 22.19
N GLU A 12 0.17 5.83 23.42
CA GLU A 12 -0.71 6.31 24.50
C GLU A 12 -0.14 7.51 25.26
N LEU A 13 0.93 8.14 24.77
CA LEU A 13 1.60 9.28 25.40
C LEU A 13 2.13 8.99 26.82
N LYS A 14 2.50 7.73 27.09
CA LYS A 14 3.17 7.28 28.32
C LYS A 14 4.67 7.14 28.07
N GLU A 15 5.45 6.97 29.16
CA GLU A 15 6.90 6.79 29.08
C GLU A 15 7.27 5.31 28.79
N PRO A 16 7.84 5.00 27.60
CA PRO A 16 8.44 3.71 27.30
C PRO A 16 9.84 3.58 27.93
N ASP A 17 10.45 2.40 27.87
CA ASP A 17 11.84 2.18 28.28
C ASP A 17 12.87 2.81 27.32
N TYR A 18 12.50 2.99 26.04
CA TYR A 18 13.17 3.87 25.07
C TYR A 18 12.22 4.21 23.90
N VAL A 19 12.64 5.11 23.01
CA VAL A 19 11.84 5.53 21.84
C VAL A 19 11.63 4.36 20.88
N PRO A 20 10.39 3.90 20.61
CA PRO A 20 10.17 2.78 19.71
C PRO A 20 10.57 3.10 18.26
N ILE A 21 11.09 2.11 17.56
CA ILE A 21 11.57 2.22 16.19
C ILE A 21 10.64 1.45 15.25
N THR A 22 10.33 2.07 14.12
CA THR A 22 9.56 1.45 13.03
C THR A 22 9.95 2.06 11.69
N ASP A 23 9.48 1.45 10.61
CA ASP A 23 9.65 1.92 9.24
C ASP A 23 8.32 1.84 8.47
N LEU A 24 8.17 2.69 7.44
CA LEU A 24 6.96 2.81 6.63
C LEU A 24 6.98 1.92 5.37
N ALA A 25 7.54 0.71 5.53
CA ALA A 25 7.75 -0.36 4.56
C ALA A 25 9.13 -0.33 3.89
N LEU A 26 10.03 -1.18 4.42
CA LEU A 26 11.39 -1.39 3.93
C LEU A 26 11.38 -1.78 2.46
N ASP A 27 12.17 -1.08 1.64
CA ASP A 27 12.30 -1.43 0.23
C ASP A 27 12.76 -2.89 0.03
N PRO A 28 12.27 -3.61 -1.00
CA PRO A 28 12.64 -5.01 -1.22
C PRO A 28 14.15 -5.32 -1.21
N PRO A 29 15.05 -4.48 -1.78
CA PRO A 29 16.49 -4.71 -1.68
C PRO A 29 17.03 -4.67 -0.25
N ILE A 30 16.43 -3.88 0.65
CA ILE A 30 16.80 -3.83 2.07
C ILE A 30 16.32 -5.10 2.76
N VAL A 31 15.09 -5.54 2.50
CA VAL A 31 14.55 -6.81 3.02
C VAL A 31 15.43 -7.98 2.58
N ASP A 32 15.80 -8.05 1.29
CA ASP A 32 16.72 -9.06 0.75
C ASP A 32 18.05 -9.09 1.51
N ALA A 33 18.65 -7.91 1.74
CA ALA A 33 19.94 -7.78 2.41
C ALA A 33 19.87 -8.20 3.89
N VAL A 34 18.80 -7.83 4.59
CA VAL A 34 18.58 -8.20 5.99
C VAL A 34 18.37 -9.71 6.11
N LEU A 35 17.58 -10.32 5.23
CA LEU A 35 17.27 -11.75 5.30
C LEU A 35 18.34 -12.65 4.66
N GLY A 36 19.21 -12.11 3.81
CA GLY A 36 20.23 -12.88 3.09
C GLY A 36 19.65 -13.80 1.99
N ARG A 37 18.41 -13.54 1.54
CA ARG A 37 17.73 -14.29 0.47
C ARG A 37 16.89 -13.36 -0.39
N LYS A 38 16.69 -13.72 -1.66
CA LYS A 38 15.81 -12.99 -2.57
C LYS A 38 14.34 -13.25 -2.23
N VAL A 39 13.62 -12.21 -1.87
CA VAL A 39 12.19 -12.24 -1.53
C VAL A 39 11.32 -11.92 -2.74
N SER A 40 11.81 -11.08 -3.66
CA SER A 40 11.10 -10.72 -4.88
C SER A 40 12.07 -10.61 -6.06
N SER A 41 11.70 -11.20 -7.20
CA SER A 41 12.44 -11.10 -8.47
C SER A 41 12.25 -9.73 -9.11
N THR A 42 11.05 -9.18 -8.97
CA THR A 42 10.72 -7.83 -9.36
C THR A 42 10.97 -6.99 -8.12
N VAL A 43 11.92 -6.06 -8.18
CA VAL A 43 11.68 -4.79 -7.50
C VAL A 43 10.24 -4.39 -7.85
N LEU A 44 9.46 -3.80 -6.98
CA LEU A 44 8.44 -2.79 -7.30
C LEU A 44 7.34 -2.87 -6.26
N THR A 45 7.34 -1.82 -5.46
CA THR A 45 6.59 -1.58 -4.22
C THR A 45 5.07 -1.62 -4.36
N MET A 46 4.50 -1.88 -5.55
CA MET A 46 3.08 -1.70 -5.85
C MET A 46 2.62 -2.85 -6.75
N ALA A 47 1.47 -3.46 -6.46
CA ALA A 47 0.87 -4.61 -7.15
C ALA A 47 1.14 -4.62 -8.68
N GLY A 48 2.26 -5.22 -9.07
CA GLY A 48 2.76 -5.31 -10.43
C GLY A 48 3.05 -6.77 -10.73
N GLY A 49 2.81 -7.20 -11.97
CA GLY A 49 2.91 -8.60 -12.38
C GLY A 49 1.63 -9.42 -12.15
N SER A 50 1.59 -10.61 -12.75
CA SER A 50 0.45 -11.52 -12.76
C SER A 50 0.25 -12.31 -11.47
N ASP A 51 1.30 -12.48 -10.68
CA ASP A 51 1.27 -13.23 -9.40
C ASP A 51 1.28 -12.27 -8.19
N SER A 52 0.68 -11.10 -8.38
CA SER A 52 0.66 -9.98 -7.43
C SER A 52 0.12 -10.38 -6.06
N TRP A 53 -0.88 -11.25 -5.99
CA TRP A 53 -1.46 -11.74 -4.73
C TRP A 53 -0.43 -12.53 -3.90
N TYR A 54 0.15 -13.59 -4.45
CA TYR A 54 1.14 -14.43 -3.74
C TYR A 54 2.43 -13.68 -3.44
N SER A 55 2.90 -12.88 -4.40
CA SER A 55 4.13 -12.09 -4.24
C SER A 55 3.99 -11.04 -3.13
N SER A 56 2.81 -10.42 -3.02
CA SER A 56 2.52 -9.44 -1.97
C SER A 56 2.48 -10.09 -0.58
N ILE A 57 1.88 -11.28 -0.43
CA ILE A 57 1.92 -12.02 0.85
C ILE A 57 3.37 -12.36 1.22
N ASN A 58 4.12 -12.95 0.29
CA ASN A 58 5.50 -13.34 0.54
C ASN A 58 6.38 -12.14 0.96
N TYR A 59 6.20 -11.01 0.27
CA TYR A 59 6.89 -9.77 0.60
C TYR A 59 6.49 -9.24 1.98
N ARG A 60 5.19 -9.15 2.30
CA ARG A 60 4.73 -8.63 3.60
C ARG A 60 5.21 -9.48 4.78
N LEU A 61 5.19 -10.81 4.64
CA LEU A 61 5.72 -11.71 5.67
C LEU A 61 7.24 -11.56 5.84
N SER A 62 7.97 -11.46 4.73
CA SER A 62 9.42 -11.25 4.75
C SER A 62 9.80 -9.88 5.31
N LEU A 63 9.01 -8.85 5.03
CA LEU A 63 9.20 -7.52 5.60
C LEU A 63 9.05 -7.53 7.12
N VAL A 64 8.02 -8.22 7.65
CA VAL A 64 7.86 -8.40 9.10
C VAL A 64 9.02 -9.19 9.69
N GLU A 65 9.50 -10.23 9.02
CA GLU A 65 10.70 -10.99 9.42
C GLU A 65 11.95 -10.08 9.48
N ALA A 66 12.14 -9.22 8.48
CA ALA A 66 13.26 -8.29 8.41
C ALA A 66 13.20 -7.22 9.51
N CYS A 67 12.03 -6.62 9.75
CA CYS A 67 11.82 -5.67 10.86
C CYS A 67 12.19 -6.31 12.21
N LYS A 68 11.78 -7.57 12.45
CA LYS A 68 12.15 -8.29 13.66
C LYS A 68 13.66 -8.52 13.77
N LYS A 69 14.34 -8.86 12.68
CA LYS A 69 15.79 -9.06 12.65
C LYS A 69 16.56 -7.76 12.90
N LEU A 70 15.95 -6.61 12.59
CA LEU A 70 16.47 -5.27 12.88
C LEU A 70 16.06 -4.74 14.26
N ASP A 71 15.39 -5.56 15.09
CA ASP A 71 14.94 -5.18 16.44
C ASP A 71 13.91 -4.03 16.44
N PHE A 72 13.08 -3.93 15.39
CA PHE A 72 12.02 -2.92 15.30
C PHE A 72 10.80 -3.29 16.14
N ASP A 73 10.14 -2.27 16.68
CA ASP A 73 8.96 -2.41 17.52
C ASP A 73 7.66 -2.59 16.74
N ALA A 74 7.64 -2.19 15.47
CA ALA A 74 6.50 -2.34 14.58
C ALA A 74 6.89 -2.62 13.13
N ALA A 75 5.94 -3.20 12.38
CA ALA A 75 6.08 -3.50 10.96
C ALA A 75 4.77 -3.28 10.20
N SER A 76 4.86 -2.69 9.00
CA SER A 76 3.74 -2.48 8.08
C SER A 76 3.35 -3.76 7.34
N ALA A 77 2.62 -4.64 8.00
CA ALA A 77 2.23 -5.94 7.43
C ALA A 77 1.10 -5.83 6.40
N LEU A 78 0.28 -4.78 6.45
CA LEU A 78 -0.87 -4.59 5.55
C LEU A 78 -0.80 -3.22 4.87
N SER A 79 -1.26 -3.14 3.62
CA SER A 79 -1.37 -1.88 2.89
C SER A 79 -2.37 -1.97 1.75
N ASP A 80 -3.13 -0.90 1.57
CA ASP A 80 -4.09 -0.70 0.47
C ASP A 80 -3.43 -0.70 -0.93
N TYR A 81 -2.11 -0.55 -1.02
CA TYR A 81 -1.36 -0.71 -2.26
C TYR A 81 -1.03 -2.16 -2.63
N SER A 82 -0.98 -3.06 -1.64
CA SER A 82 -0.59 -4.46 -1.85
C SER A 82 -1.76 -5.43 -1.73
N LEU A 83 -2.87 -5.01 -1.10
CA LEU A 83 -4.07 -5.82 -1.02
C LEU A 83 -4.77 -5.85 -2.38
N THR A 84 -4.80 -7.02 -3.01
CA THR A 84 -5.30 -7.20 -4.37
C THR A 84 -6.03 -8.53 -4.49
N THR A 85 -6.61 -8.83 -5.65
CA THR A 85 -7.34 -10.08 -5.92
C THR A 85 -6.46 -11.07 -6.67
N LYS A 86 -6.80 -12.37 -6.64
CA LYS A 86 -5.99 -13.42 -7.29
C LYS A 86 -6.00 -13.31 -8.81
N ASP A 87 -7.10 -12.80 -9.35
CA ASP A 87 -7.30 -12.56 -10.78
C ASP A 87 -6.76 -11.21 -11.26
N TYR A 88 -6.31 -10.33 -10.34
CA TYR A 88 -5.78 -9.03 -10.72
C TYR A 88 -4.57 -9.18 -11.66
N ARG A 89 -4.64 -8.50 -12.80
CA ARG A 89 -3.53 -8.36 -13.75
C ARG A 89 -3.35 -6.88 -14.07
N PRO A 90 -2.12 -6.33 -14.00
CA PRO A 90 -1.87 -4.96 -14.42
C PRO A 90 -2.12 -4.81 -15.93
N LYS A 91 -2.68 -3.66 -16.33
CA LYS A 91 -2.90 -3.35 -17.74
C LYS A 91 -1.67 -2.61 -18.28
N TYR A 92 -0.79 -3.32 -18.96
CA TYR A 92 0.41 -2.72 -19.56
C TYR A 92 0.04 -1.73 -20.68
N ILE A 93 0.68 -0.56 -20.62
CA ILE A 93 0.63 0.46 -21.68
C ILE A 93 1.80 0.21 -22.65
N ASP A 94 2.97 -0.14 -22.12
CA ASP A 94 4.16 -0.53 -22.86
C ASP A 94 5.09 -1.39 -21.98
N SER A 95 6.32 -1.63 -22.45
CA SER A 95 7.33 -2.44 -21.75
C SER A 95 7.72 -1.96 -20.35
N LYS A 96 7.51 -0.67 -20.03
CA LYS A 96 7.92 -0.05 -18.76
C LYS A 96 6.74 0.50 -17.97
N ARG A 97 5.60 0.76 -18.61
CA ARG A 97 4.44 1.41 -18.00
C ARG A 97 3.22 0.51 -17.92
N TYR A 98 2.51 0.56 -16.81
CA TYR A 98 1.26 -0.16 -16.60
C TYR A 98 0.27 0.64 -15.76
N VAL A 99 -1.02 0.33 -15.92
CA VAL A 99 -2.08 0.80 -15.04
C VAL A 99 -2.27 -0.22 -13.92
N ASP A 100 -2.18 0.24 -12.68
CA ASP A 100 -2.40 -0.59 -11.50
C ASP A 100 -3.90 -0.77 -11.17
N HIS A 101 -4.21 -1.60 -10.17
CA HIS A 101 -5.59 -1.86 -9.73
C HIS A 101 -6.33 -0.60 -9.23
N TRP A 102 -5.62 0.46 -8.82
CA TRP A 102 -6.23 1.72 -8.43
C TRP A 102 -6.51 2.67 -9.60
N GLY A 103 -5.98 2.41 -10.80
CA GLY A 103 -6.07 3.33 -11.94
C GLY A 103 -4.89 4.31 -12.02
N ARG A 104 -3.76 4.00 -11.38
CA ARG A 104 -2.52 4.78 -11.46
C ARG A 104 -1.64 4.26 -12.58
N ILE A 105 -1.01 5.15 -13.31
CA ILE A 105 0.02 4.83 -14.29
C ILE A 105 1.36 4.78 -13.57
N MET A 106 1.93 3.58 -13.56
CA MET A 106 3.18 3.24 -12.89
C MET A 106 4.26 2.98 -13.93
N GLN A 107 5.50 3.39 -13.65
CA GLN A 107 6.64 3.20 -14.53
C GLN A 107 7.81 2.54 -13.81
N THR A 108 8.23 1.39 -14.33
CA THR A 108 9.42 0.65 -13.88
C THR A 108 10.70 1.32 -14.34
N SER A 109 11.66 1.48 -13.41
CA SER A 109 13.04 1.85 -13.69
C SER A 109 13.99 0.77 -13.17
N GLU A 110 14.68 0.10 -14.09
CA GLU A 110 15.73 -0.88 -13.76
C GLU A 110 16.94 -0.20 -13.14
N GLU A 111 17.35 0.96 -13.68
CA GLU A 111 18.48 1.75 -13.19
C GLU A 111 18.25 2.18 -11.74
N ALA A 112 17.08 2.76 -11.46
CA ALA A 112 16.75 3.22 -10.14
C ALA A 112 16.26 2.09 -9.21
N LYS A 113 16.12 0.87 -9.75
CA LYS A 113 15.57 -0.30 -9.03
C LYS A 113 14.31 0.09 -8.27
N SER A 114 13.36 0.74 -8.95
CA SER A 114 12.10 1.20 -8.34
C SER A 114 11.02 1.52 -9.38
N THR A 115 9.79 1.74 -8.91
CA THR A 115 8.62 2.11 -9.74
C THR A 115 8.08 3.40 -9.25
N TYR A 116 7.82 4.26 -10.21
CA TYR A 116 7.32 5.59 -9.97
C TYR A 116 5.90 5.72 -10.46
N PHE A 117 5.12 6.44 -9.69
CA PHE A 117 3.89 7.03 -10.18
C PHE A 117 4.23 8.08 -11.25
N VAL A 118 3.64 7.98 -12.44
CA VAL A 118 3.90 8.90 -13.57
C VAL A 118 2.63 9.49 -14.19
N GLY A 119 1.45 9.06 -13.75
CA GLY A 119 0.18 9.58 -14.27
C GLY A 119 -1.04 8.80 -13.76
N GLY A 120 -2.22 9.16 -14.22
CA GLY A 120 -3.48 8.59 -13.76
C GLY A 120 -4.48 8.43 -14.90
N THR A 121 -5.50 7.60 -14.70
CA THR A 121 -6.48 7.29 -15.75
C THR A 121 -7.68 8.24 -15.79
N ILE A 122 -7.92 9.03 -14.73
CA ILE A 122 -9.09 9.93 -14.67
C ILE A 122 -8.70 11.28 -15.25
N ASN A 123 -9.08 11.53 -16.50
CA ASN A 123 -8.74 12.76 -17.22
C ASN A 123 -9.93 13.73 -17.33
N SER A 124 -11.15 13.21 -17.28
CA SER A 124 -12.40 14.00 -17.37
C SER A 124 -13.46 13.56 -16.34
N PRO A 125 -14.55 14.34 -16.18
CA PRO A 125 -15.71 13.92 -15.39
C PRO A 125 -16.31 12.59 -15.85
N GLU A 126 -16.34 12.32 -17.15
CA GLU A 126 -16.87 11.08 -17.71
C GLU A 126 -16.03 9.87 -17.28
N ASP A 127 -14.70 10.01 -17.24
CA ASP A 127 -13.82 8.96 -16.71
C ASP A 127 -14.14 8.64 -15.24
N LEU A 128 -14.48 9.65 -14.43
CA LEU A 128 -14.83 9.46 -13.02
C LEU A 128 -16.16 8.71 -12.83
N GLU A 129 -17.13 8.92 -13.72
CA GLU A 129 -18.43 8.26 -13.62
C GLU A 129 -18.32 6.74 -13.86
N VAL A 130 -17.35 6.29 -14.67
CA VAL A 130 -17.11 4.85 -14.94
C VAL A 130 -15.96 4.26 -14.12
N TYR A 131 -15.16 5.09 -13.45
CA TYR A 131 -14.05 4.64 -12.62
C TYR A 131 -14.54 3.95 -11.35
N GLU A 132 -14.09 2.73 -11.07
CA GLU A 132 -14.33 2.06 -9.79
C GLU A 132 -13.01 1.75 -9.07
N PRO A 133 -12.83 2.20 -7.81
CA PRO A 133 -11.68 1.80 -7.01
C PRO A 133 -11.78 0.31 -6.61
N PRO A 134 -10.68 -0.31 -6.18
CA PRO A 134 -10.69 -1.69 -5.69
C PRO A 134 -11.72 -1.90 -4.57
N ASN A 135 -12.45 -3.02 -4.60
CA ASN A 135 -13.40 -3.37 -3.54
C ASN A 135 -12.65 -3.95 -2.33
N PRO A 136 -12.59 -3.26 -1.18
CA PRO A 136 -11.86 -3.74 -0.01
C PRO A 136 -12.46 -5.00 0.61
N PHE A 137 -13.76 -5.25 0.42
CA PHE A 137 -14.47 -6.40 0.97
C PHE A 137 -14.47 -7.62 0.04
N HIS A 138 -13.62 -7.62 -1.00
CA HIS A 138 -13.50 -8.77 -1.90
C HIS A 138 -12.98 -10.00 -1.12
N PRO A 139 -13.53 -11.21 -1.33
CA PRO A 139 -13.11 -12.42 -0.61
C PRO A 139 -11.59 -12.68 -0.65
N ASP A 140 -10.96 -12.49 -1.81
CA ASP A 140 -9.50 -12.65 -1.95
C ASP A 140 -8.69 -11.64 -1.10
N ILE A 141 -9.22 -10.44 -0.87
CA ILE A 141 -8.56 -9.43 -0.03
C ILE A 141 -8.69 -9.81 1.44
N ILE A 142 -9.87 -10.27 1.85
CA ILE A 142 -10.10 -10.78 3.21
C ILE A 142 -9.18 -11.98 3.47
N GLU A 143 -9.14 -12.95 2.54
CA GLU A 143 -8.26 -14.11 2.63
C GLU A 143 -6.78 -13.72 2.71
N MET A 144 -6.36 -12.67 1.98
CA MET A 144 -5.01 -12.15 2.02
C MET A 144 -4.65 -11.55 3.39
N VAL A 145 -5.55 -10.73 3.95
CA VAL A 145 -5.39 -10.17 5.31
C VAL A 145 -5.33 -11.29 6.34
N ASP A 146 -6.26 -12.24 6.29
CA ASP A 146 -6.28 -13.40 7.19
C ASP A 146 -5.00 -14.22 7.10
N THR A 147 -4.50 -14.45 5.89
CA THR A 147 -3.26 -15.19 5.65
C THR A 147 -2.06 -14.49 6.27
N ILE A 148 -1.93 -13.18 6.08
CA ILE A 148 -0.84 -12.39 6.66
C ILE A 148 -0.97 -12.38 8.19
N MET A 149 -2.16 -12.03 8.69
CA MET A 149 -2.43 -11.89 10.13
C MET A 149 -2.29 -13.20 10.90
N LYS A 150 -2.69 -14.34 10.33
CA LYS A 150 -2.48 -15.66 10.94
C LYS A 150 -1.01 -15.95 11.21
N ASN A 151 -0.10 -15.45 10.38
CA ASN A 151 1.33 -15.65 10.53
C ASN A 151 1.97 -14.63 11.48
N VAL A 152 1.46 -13.40 11.59
CA VAL A 152 2.11 -12.32 12.37
C VAL A 152 1.45 -12.05 13.74
N LYS A 153 0.18 -12.40 13.92
CA LYS A 153 -0.58 -12.12 15.14
C LYS A 153 0.03 -12.86 16.34
N GLY A 154 0.13 -12.16 17.46
CA GLY A 154 0.66 -12.69 18.72
C GLY A 154 2.18 -12.73 18.80
N GLN A 155 2.90 -12.37 17.73
CA GLN A 155 4.35 -12.17 17.81
C GLN A 155 4.66 -10.88 18.59
N ASP A 156 5.85 -10.82 19.19
CA ASP A 156 6.35 -9.62 19.89
C ASP A 156 6.82 -8.53 18.90
N ILE A 157 5.87 -8.01 18.13
CA ILE A 157 6.00 -6.86 17.23
C ILE A 157 4.60 -6.26 17.03
N VAL A 158 4.50 -4.95 16.87
CA VAL A 158 3.23 -4.31 16.48
C VAL A 158 3.02 -4.44 14.98
N THR A 159 1.85 -4.91 14.61
CA THR A 159 1.42 -4.94 13.20
C THR A 159 0.70 -3.65 12.85
N MET A 160 1.16 -2.97 11.80
CA MET A 160 0.55 -1.75 11.29
C MET A 160 -0.11 -2.00 9.93
N GLY A 161 -1.30 -1.44 9.75
CA GLY A 161 -1.96 -1.29 8.46
C GLY A 161 -1.72 0.11 7.88
N GLN A 162 -1.40 0.18 6.60
CA GLN A 162 -1.20 1.43 5.87
C GLN A 162 -2.36 1.69 4.92
N VAL A 163 -3.00 2.84 5.08
CA VAL A 163 -4.09 3.27 4.21
C VAL A 163 -3.87 4.72 3.83
N HIS A 164 -3.98 5.00 2.54
CA HIS A 164 -3.83 6.34 2.01
C HIS A 164 -5.06 7.19 2.33
N SER A 165 -4.84 8.50 2.41
CA SER A 165 -5.95 9.44 2.46
C SER A 165 -6.67 9.49 1.12
N GLY A 166 -7.95 9.87 1.17
CA GLY A 166 -8.74 10.12 -0.04
C GLY A 166 -8.06 11.11 -1.00
N TRP A 167 -7.40 12.13 -0.44
CA TRP A 167 -6.63 13.10 -1.20
C TRP A 167 -5.41 12.50 -1.91
N HIS A 168 -4.60 11.71 -1.19
CA HIS A 168 -3.35 11.18 -1.74
C HIS A 168 -3.63 10.30 -2.95
N MET A 169 -4.53 9.34 -2.80
CA MET A 169 -4.83 8.42 -3.88
C MET A 169 -5.61 9.14 -5.01
N ALA A 170 -6.46 10.13 -4.70
CA ALA A 170 -7.15 10.93 -5.69
C ALA A 170 -6.21 11.68 -6.64
N PHE A 171 -5.17 12.37 -6.12
CA PHE A 171 -4.24 13.06 -7.02
C PHE A 171 -3.49 12.08 -7.91
N GLN A 172 -3.23 10.86 -7.43
CA GLN A 172 -2.54 9.85 -8.21
C GLN A 172 -3.44 9.37 -9.37
N VAL A 173 -4.66 8.93 -9.10
CA VAL A 173 -5.57 8.47 -10.16
C VAL A 173 -6.01 9.59 -11.10
N ARG A 174 -6.00 10.85 -10.64
CA ARG A 174 -6.20 12.05 -11.46
C ARG A 174 -5.02 12.35 -12.40
N GLY A 175 -3.84 11.89 -12.02
CA GLY A 175 -2.61 12.02 -12.80
C GLY A 175 -1.67 13.15 -12.38
N GLY A 176 -1.80 13.66 -11.15
CA GLY A 176 -0.86 14.60 -10.56
C GLY A 176 -1.49 15.60 -9.60
N ILE A 177 -0.67 16.12 -8.67
CA ILE A 177 -1.07 17.17 -7.73
C ILE A 177 -1.48 18.44 -8.48
N ASP A 178 -0.72 18.80 -9.52
CA ASP A 178 -1.00 19.93 -10.41
C ASP A 178 -2.43 19.90 -10.97
N LYS A 179 -2.86 18.74 -11.47
CA LYS A 179 -4.18 18.56 -12.10
C LYS A 179 -5.30 18.72 -11.09
N ILE A 180 -5.22 18.00 -9.97
CA ILE A 180 -6.27 18.06 -8.95
C ILE A 180 -6.30 19.42 -8.23
N SER A 181 -5.15 20.11 -8.10
CA SER A 181 -5.09 21.48 -7.59
C SER A 181 -5.79 22.47 -8.53
N ILE A 182 -5.65 22.31 -9.85
CA ILE A 182 -6.42 23.09 -10.83
C ILE A 182 -7.91 22.77 -10.72
N ASP A 183 -8.26 21.49 -10.54
CA ASP A 183 -9.66 21.08 -10.40
C ASP A 183 -10.32 21.68 -9.16
N PHE A 184 -9.60 21.89 -8.05
CA PHE A 184 -10.16 22.59 -6.89
C PHE A 184 -10.69 23.98 -7.22
N TYR A 185 -10.05 24.69 -8.15
CA TYR A 185 -10.50 26.00 -8.58
C TYR A 185 -11.50 25.93 -9.74
N ARG A 186 -11.19 25.13 -10.76
CA ARG A 186 -11.95 25.12 -12.03
C ARG A 186 -13.13 24.17 -12.04
N ASN A 187 -13.08 23.10 -11.26
CA ASN A 187 -14.12 22.07 -11.20
C ASN A 187 -14.23 21.46 -9.78
N PRO A 188 -14.59 22.26 -8.77
CA PRO A 188 -14.56 21.83 -7.36
C PRO A 188 -15.48 20.63 -7.08
N MET A 189 -16.59 20.51 -7.82
CA MET A 189 -17.51 19.38 -7.68
C MET A 189 -16.90 18.08 -8.18
N PHE A 190 -16.16 18.12 -9.30
CA PHE A 190 -15.41 16.96 -9.78
C PHE A 190 -14.33 16.53 -8.79
N ALA A 191 -13.52 17.48 -8.31
CA ALA A 191 -12.47 17.19 -7.33
C ALA A 191 -13.04 16.58 -6.04
N ARG A 192 -14.14 17.13 -5.53
CA ARG A 192 -14.85 16.59 -4.36
C ARG A 192 -15.38 15.19 -4.61
N LYS A 193 -16.08 14.95 -5.72
CA LYS A 193 -16.60 13.61 -6.07
C LYS A 193 -15.48 12.58 -6.14
N LEU A 194 -14.36 12.92 -6.76
CA LEU A 194 -13.20 12.05 -6.88
C LEU A 194 -12.62 11.69 -5.49
N ILE A 195 -12.35 12.70 -4.67
CA ILE A 195 -11.81 12.51 -3.31
C ILE A 195 -12.78 11.68 -2.47
N ASP A 196 -14.09 11.97 -2.52
CA ASP A 196 -15.11 11.23 -1.77
C ASP A 196 -15.18 9.75 -2.22
N LYS A 197 -15.10 9.47 -3.52
CA LYS A 197 -15.13 8.09 -4.06
C LYS A 197 -13.91 7.30 -3.59
N ILE A 198 -12.72 7.89 -3.65
CA ILE A 198 -11.48 7.28 -3.18
C ILE A 198 -11.48 7.12 -1.65
N ALA A 199 -11.90 8.14 -0.91
CA ALA A 199 -11.95 8.10 0.55
C ALA A 199 -12.81 6.95 1.07
N LYS A 200 -13.95 6.67 0.43
CA LYS A 200 -14.81 5.53 0.78
C LYS A 200 -14.11 4.19 0.61
N ALA A 201 -13.35 4.00 -0.48
CA ALA A 201 -12.58 2.77 -0.70
C ALA A 201 -11.47 2.63 0.35
N CYS A 202 -10.69 3.69 0.59
CA CYS A 202 -9.66 3.71 1.62
C CYS A 202 -10.23 3.41 3.02
N GLN A 203 -11.37 3.99 3.39
CA GLN A 203 -12.06 3.68 4.65
C GLN A 203 -12.45 2.21 4.77
N GLY A 204 -12.92 1.59 3.68
CA GLY A 204 -13.21 0.16 3.66
C GLY A 204 -11.96 -0.69 3.85
N PHE A 205 -10.84 -0.34 3.22
CA PHE A 205 -9.54 -0.99 3.46
C PHE A 205 -9.09 -0.85 4.92
N ALA A 206 -9.22 0.35 5.51
CA ALA A 206 -8.89 0.58 6.91
C ALA A 206 -9.74 -0.30 7.84
N LYS A 207 -11.03 -0.47 7.52
CA LYS A 207 -11.93 -1.36 8.28
C LYS A 207 -11.48 -2.81 8.18
N VAL A 208 -11.23 -3.32 6.98
CA VAL A 208 -10.81 -4.71 6.76
C VAL A 208 -9.46 -5.02 7.40
N MET A 209 -8.53 -4.07 7.44
CA MET A 209 -7.24 -4.26 8.12
C MET A 209 -7.33 -4.22 9.65
N ALA A 210 -8.37 -3.62 10.20
CA ALA A 210 -8.54 -3.43 11.64
C ALA A 210 -9.37 -4.54 12.32
N GLU A 211 -10.19 -5.26 11.54
CA GLU A 211 -11.01 -6.42 11.98
C GLU A 211 -10.16 -7.71 12.07
#